data_AF-A0A8H7PLV7-F1
#
_entry.id   AF-A0A8H7PLV7-F1
#
_cell.length_a   1.000
_cell.length_b   1.000
_cell.length_c   1.000
_cell.angle_alpha   90.00
_cell.angle_beta   90.00
_cell.angle_gamma   90.00
#
_symmetry.space_group_name_H-M   'P 1'
#
loop_
_entity.id
_entity.type
_entity.pdbx_description
1 polymer ?
#
loop_
_entity_poly.entity_id
_entity_poly.type
_entity_poly.pdbx_seq_one_letter_code
_entity_poly.pdbx_strand_id
1 'polypeptide(L)'
;MSSNTSSNTSDIPSELIGTWSTDGEISSGPSFIDPVRGNFSVPSHPGLSITFTSNGYFEEAYYTKVGNSSYPECVTSVLQWQHGTFNTTSNHTINTSPIEADGRMNLTNPCMHGGHWDGSAQYYYQPETFAGYTMDNGSLTLIRFD
;
A
#
# COMPACT_ATOMS: atom_id res chain seq x y z
N MET A 1 -9.25 -42.35 16.20
CA MET A 1 -8.60 -41.53 15.16
C MET A 1 -9.69 -40.87 14.33
N SER A 2 -9.86 -39.57 14.47
CA SER A 2 -10.48 -38.72 13.46
C SER A 2 -9.87 -37.33 13.66
N SER A 3 -9.01 -37.01 12.71
CA SER A 3 -8.26 -35.76 12.58
C SER A 3 -9.24 -34.62 12.34
N ASN A 4 -9.28 -33.66 13.26
CA ASN A 4 -9.87 -32.36 13.01
C ASN A 4 -8.86 -31.56 12.18
N THR A 5 -9.19 -31.33 10.92
CA THR A 5 -8.47 -30.45 10.00
C THR A 5 -8.59 -29.01 10.49
N SER A 6 -7.66 -28.59 11.34
CA SER A 6 -7.42 -27.16 11.58
C SER A 6 -6.95 -26.55 10.26
N SER A 7 -7.72 -25.64 9.70
CA SER A 7 -7.26 -24.76 8.64
C SER A 7 -5.99 -24.07 9.13
N ASN A 8 -4.85 -24.34 8.49
CA ASN A 8 -3.59 -23.64 8.75
C ASN A 8 -3.74 -22.18 8.34
N THR A 9 -4.33 -21.35 9.20
CA THR A 9 -3.92 -19.96 9.30
C THR A 9 -2.50 -20.02 9.86
N SER A 10 -1.49 -19.76 9.03
CA SER A 10 -0.16 -19.41 9.54
C SER A 10 -0.36 -18.42 10.68
N ASP A 11 0.18 -18.68 11.87
CA ASP A 11 0.03 -17.76 13.01
C ASP A 11 0.54 -16.38 12.58
N ILE A 12 -0.40 -15.47 12.29
CA ILE A 12 -0.08 -14.09 11.96
C ILE A 12 0.25 -13.41 13.28
N PRO A 13 1.46 -12.85 13.46
CA PRO A 13 1.84 -12.21 14.71
C PRO A 13 0.87 -11.07 15.04
N SER A 14 0.29 -11.09 16.24
CA SER A 14 -0.74 -10.13 16.63
C SER A 14 -0.23 -8.68 16.64
N GLU A 15 1.07 -8.49 16.86
CA GLU A 15 1.74 -7.19 16.82
C GLU A 15 1.79 -6.58 15.42
N LEU A 16 1.73 -7.38 14.35
CA LEU A 16 1.70 -6.88 12.97
C LEU A 16 0.30 -6.37 12.59
N ILE A 17 -0.74 -6.89 13.25
CA ILE A 17 -2.14 -6.56 12.94
C ILE A 17 -2.45 -5.12 13.34
N GLY A 18 -2.91 -4.35 12.37
CA GLY A 18 -3.19 -2.93 12.54
C GLY A 18 -2.99 -2.14 11.25
N THR A 19 -3.22 -0.84 11.35
CA THR A 19 -2.92 0.13 10.30
C THR A 19 -1.68 0.92 10.71
N TRP A 20 -0.68 0.91 9.84
CA TRP A 20 0.60 1.56 10.02
C TRP A 20 0.70 2.68 9.00
N SER A 21 1.02 3.90 9.44
CA SER A 21 1.10 5.05 8.54
C SER A 21 2.30 5.93 8.84
N THR A 22 2.92 6.48 7.80
CA THR A 22 3.98 7.48 7.94
C THR A 22 3.44 8.89 8.16
N ASP A 23 2.15 9.12 7.86
CA ASP A 23 1.48 10.42 8.02
C ASP A 23 0.01 10.21 8.43
N GLY A 24 -0.51 11.03 9.35
CA GLY A 24 -1.88 10.88 9.85
C GLY A 24 -2.98 11.18 8.82
N GLU A 25 -2.64 11.86 7.72
CA GLU A 25 -3.60 12.24 6.66
C GLU A 25 -3.81 11.13 5.62
N ILE A 26 -2.94 10.11 5.59
CA ILE A 26 -3.09 8.96 4.69
C ILE A 26 -3.56 7.74 5.47
N SER A 27 -4.60 7.09 4.96
CA SER A 27 -5.17 5.87 5.51
C SER A 27 -5.59 4.97 4.36
N SER A 28 -5.37 3.66 4.50
CA SER A 28 -5.89 2.69 3.55
C SER A 28 -7.43 2.65 3.57
N GLY A 29 -8.05 2.29 2.45
CA GLY A 29 -9.50 2.12 2.35
C GLY A 29 -10.24 3.22 1.60
N PRO A 30 -11.58 3.32 1.78
CA PRO A 30 -12.44 4.18 0.96
C PRO A 30 -12.17 5.69 1.05
N SER A 31 -11.46 6.13 2.09
CA SER A 31 -11.04 7.53 2.24
C SER A 31 -9.93 7.90 1.26
N PHE A 32 -9.15 6.92 0.77
CA PHE A 32 -8.07 7.13 -0.18
C PHE A 32 -8.49 6.85 -1.63
N ILE A 33 -9.35 5.86 -1.86
CA ILE A 33 -9.81 5.50 -3.20
C ILE A 33 -11.25 5.00 -3.20
N ASP A 34 -11.99 5.32 -4.27
CA ASP A 34 -13.15 4.56 -4.71
C ASP A 34 -12.68 3.48 -5.72
N PRO A 35 -12.49 2.22 -5.31
CA PRO A 35 -11.89 1.19 -6.18
C PRO A 35 -12.83 0.78 -7.33
N VAL A 36 -14.14 0.95 -7.16
CA VAL A 36 -15.15 0.66 -8.18
C VAL A 36 -15.07 1.68 -9.31
N ARG A 37 -14.91 2.96 -8.96
CA ARG A 37 -14.80 4.06 -9.94
C ARG A 37 -13.36 4.33 -10.37
N GLY A 38 -12.36 3.80 -9.65
CA GLY A 38 -10.95 4.10 -9.86
C GLY A 38 -10.62 5.58 -9.60
N ASN A 39 -11.25 6.20 -8.59
CA ASN A 39 -11.01 7.61 -8.27
C ASN A 39 -10.26 7.74 -6.95
N PHE A 40 -9.15 8.48 -6.96
CA PHE A 40 -8.36 8.75 -5.77
C PHE A 40 -8.82 10.04 -5.07
N SER A 41 -8.85 10.00 -3.75
CA SER A 41 -8.93 11.18 -2.89
C SER A 41 -7.51 11.53 -2.47
N VAL A 42 -6.97 12.62 -3.03
CA VAL A 42 -5.59 13.03 -2.77
C VAL A 42 -5.44 13.50 -1.32
N PRO A 43 -4.58 12.87 -0.49
CA PRO A 43 -4.32 13.33 0.86
C PRO A 43 -3.60 14.69 0.89
N SER A 44 -3.69 15.38 2.03
CA SER A 44 -2.99 16.66 2.25
C SER A 44 -1.47 16.51 2.22
N HIS A 45 -0.95 15.42 2.78
CA HIS A 45 0.47 15.13 2.90
C HIS A 45 0.85 13.78 2.27
N PRO A 46 2.02 13.68 1.60
CA PRO A 46 2.57 12.41 1.14
C PRO A 46 2.77 11.42 2.29
N GLY A 47 2.66 10.14 1.97
CA GLY A 47 2.94 9.08 2.92
C GLY A 47 2.62 7.70 2.39
N LEU A 48 2.77 6.73 3.27
CA LEU A 48 2.41 5.34 3.07
C LEU A 48 1.48 4.95 4.23
N SER A 49 0.37 4.29 3.93
CA SER A 49 -0.45 3.57 4.89
C SER A 49 -0.58 2.11 4.45
N ILE A 50 -0.29 1.19 5.36
CA ILE A 50 -0.47 -0.25 5.15
C ILE A 50 -1.27 -0.85 6.30
N THR A 51 -2.29 -1.63 5.97
CA THR A 51 -3.13 -2.33 6.95
C THR A 51 -2.91 -3.82 6.83
N PHE A 52 -2.69 -4.50 7.95
CA PHE A 52 -2.67 -5.95 8.06
C PHE A 52 -3.80 -6.43 8.97
N THR A 53 -4.54 -7.43 8.52
CA THR A 53 -5.70 -7.98 9.23
C THR A 53 -5.44 -9.40 9.72
N SER A 54 -6.09 -9.78 10.82
CA SER A 54 -5.91 -11.10 11.45
C SER A 54 -6.41 -12.27 10.59
N ASN A 55 -7.19 -12.01 9.54
CA ASN A 55 -7.63 -12.99 8.55
C ASN A 55 -6.73 -13.05 7.31
N GLY A 56 -5.54 -12.43 7.34
CA GLY A 56 -4.53 -12.59 6.29
C GLY A 56 -4.72 -11.68 5.08
N TYR A 57 -5.47 -10.58 5.21
CA TYR A 57 -5.58 -9.56 4.17
C TYR A 57 -4.74 -8.33 4.47
N PHE A 58 -4.18 -7.76 3.41
CA PHE A 58 -3.48 -6.48 3.49
C PHE A 58 -4.11 -5.46 2.54
N GLU A 59 -3.92 -4.19 2.84
CA GLU A 59 -4.27 -3.06 1.97
C GLU A 59 -3.18 -1.99 2.08
N GLU A 60 -2.77 -1.45 0.95
CA GLU A 60 -1.73 -0.44 0.82
C GLU A 60 -2.29 0.81 0.13
N ALA A 61 -1.96 1.97 0.69
CA ALA A 61 -2.18 3.29 0.09
C ALA A 61 -0.86 4.07 0.13
N TYR A 62 -0.39 4.51 -1.04
CA TYR A 62 0.86 5.25 -1.18
C TYR A 62 0.63 6.54 -1.95
N TYR A 63 1.14 7.65 -1.41
CA TYR A 63 1.13 8.94 -2.04
C TYR A 63 2.51 9.58 -1.94
N THR A 64 3.09 9.95 -3.07
CA THR A 64 4.31 10.77 -3.14
C THR A 64 4.13 11.97 -4.05
N LYS A 65 4.90 13.03 -3.78
CA LYS A 65 5.04 14.20 -4.65
C LYS A 65 6.49 14.59 -4.77
N VAL A 66 6.93 14.87 -5.99
CA VAL A 66 8.29 15.32 -6.31
C VAL A 66 8.17 16.70 -6.95
N GLY A 67 8.70 17.71 -6.26
CA GLY A 67 8.79 19.06 -6.78
C GLY A 67 10.01 19.25 -7.69
N ASN A 68 9.92 20.23 -8.60
CA ASN A 68 11.04 20.65 -9.43
C ASN A 68 11.41 22.10 -9.08
N SER A 69 12.58 22.34 -8.49
CA SER A 69 12.98 23.68 -8.05
C SER A 69 13.16 24.68 -9.20
N SER A 70 13.48 24.20 -10.40
CA SER A 70 13.59 25.05 -11.59
C SER A 70 12.23 25.39 -12.19
N TYR A 71 11.23 24.53 -11.96
CA TYR A 71 9.86 24.70 -12.44
C TYR A 71 8.85 24.36 -11.32
N PRO A 72 8.61 25.28 -10.38
CA PRO A 72 7.77 25.03 -9.20
C PRO A 72 6.33 24.61 -9.52
N GLU A 73 5.82 25.00 -10.68
CA GLU A 73 4.52 24.58 -11.23
C GLU A 73 4.49 23.10 -11.67
N CYS A 74 5.67 22.48 -11.83
CA CYS A 74 5.84 21.12 -12.33
C CYS A 74 5.93 20.07 -11.22
N VAL A 75 5.00 20.09 -10.27
CA VAL A 75 4.95 19.06 -9.22
C VAL A 75 4.38 17.77 -9.80
N THR A 76 5.15 16.69 -9.73
CA THR A 76 4.70 15.35 -10.12
C THR A 76 4.19 14.61 -8.89
N SER A 77 3.04 13.94 -8.99
CA SER A 77 2.51 13.10 -7.91
C SER A 77 2.19 11.69 -8.38
N VAL A 78 2.37 10.72 -7.48
CA VAL A 78 1.96 9.33 -7.68
C VAL A 78 1.06 8.93 -6.52
N LEU A 79 -0.11 8.40 -6.86
CA LEU A 79 -1.05 7.76 -5.95
C LEU A 79 -1.14 6.29 -6.35
N GLN A 80 -0.98 5.38 -5.40
CA GLN A 80 -1.05 3.94 -5.63
C GLN A 80 -1.88 3.30 -4.53
N TRP A 81 -2.76 2.38 -4.94
CA TRP A 81 -3.54 1.56 -4.03
C TRP A 81 -3.54 0.12 -4.50
N GLN A 82 -3.40 -0.82 -3.58
CA GLN A 82 -3.62 -2.23 -3.85
C GLN A 82 -4.00 -2.97 -2.58
N HIS A 83 -4.69 -4.10 -2.73
CA HIS A 83 -5.02 -4.97 -1.63
C HIS A 83 -5.01 -6.43 -2.05
N GLY A 84 -5.00 -7.33 -1.08
CA GLY A 84 -5.03 -8.76 -1.32
C GLY A 84 -4.71 -9.53 -0.06
N THR A 85 -4.04 -10.66 -0.23
CA THR A 85 -3.65 -11.52 0.89
C THR A 85 -2.18 -11.38 1.23
N PHE A 86 -1.81 -11.64 2.48
CA PHE A 86 -0.42 -11.74 2.88
C PHE A 86 -0.18 -12.99 3.72
N ASN A 87 1.08 -13.42 3.78
CA ASN A 87 1.52 -14.44 4.73
C ASN A 87 2.83 -14.00 5.39
N THR A 88 3.08 -14.55 6.57
CA THR A 88 4.30 -14.34 7.34
C THR A 88 5.05 -15.65 7.54
N THR A 89 6.38 -15.59 7.52
CA THR A 89 7.23 -16.73 7.89
C THR A 89 7.74 -16.59 9.32
N SER A 90 8.28 -17.66 9.90
CA SER A 90 8.95 -17.63 11.21
C SER A 90 10.16 -16.69 11.27
N ASN A 91 10.68 -16.25 10.12
CA ASN A 91 11.83 -15.35 10.02
C ASN A 91 11.41 -13.89 9.84
N HIS A 92 10.17 -13.53 10.20
CA HIS A 92 9.58 -12.20 10.03
C HIS A 92 9.48 -11.72 8.57
N THR A 93 9.64 -12.60 7.59
CA THR A 93 9.39 -12.27 6.18
C THR A 93 7.88 -12.09 5.97
N ILE A 94 7.48 -11.05 5.22
CA ILE A 94 6.10 -10.84 4.79
C ILE A 94 6.05 -11.00 3.27
N ASN A 95 5.18 -11.87 2.76
CA ASN A 95 4.86 -11.93 1.34
C ASN A 95 3.46 -11.40 1.10
N THR A 96 3.34 -10.43 0.19
CA THR A 96 2.05 -9.90 -0.26
C THR A 96 1.66 -10.53 -1.58
N SER A 97 0.36 -10.74 -1.76
CA SER A 97 -0.25 -11.29 -2.96
C SER A 97 -1.48 -10.44 -3.28
N PRO A 98 -1.31 -9.33 -4.03
CA PRO A 98 -2.41 -8.48 -4.45
C PRO A 98 -3.42 -9.25 -5.29
N ILE A 99 -4.66 -8.78 -5.33
CA ILE A 99 -5.66 -9.29 -6.27
C ILE A 99 -5.33 -8.76 -7.66
N GLU A 100 -5.19 -9.66 -8.64
CA GLU A 100 -4.94 -9.27 -10.02
C GLU A 100 -6.05 -8.34 -10.55
N ALA A 101 -5.65 -7.28 -11.26
CA ALA A 101 -6.52 -6.25 -11.81
C ALA A 101 -7.34 -5.44 -10.79
N ASP A 102 -7.05 -5.52 -9.49
CA ASP A 102 -7.75 -4.71 -8.48
C ASP A 102 -7.02 -3.41 -8.15
N GLY A 103 -5.70 -3.46 -8.04
CA GLY A 103 -4.91 -2.27 -7.71
C GLY A 103 -5.10 -1.14 -8.73
N ARG A 104 -4.86 0.07 -8.26
CA ARG A 104 -4.97 1.31 -9.03
C ARG A 104 -3.72 2.16 -8.84
N MET A 105 -3.35 2.90 -9.87
CA MET A 105 -2.35 3.96 -9.77
C MET A 105 -2.74 5.19 -10.58
N ASN A 106 -2.47 6.38 -10.06
CA ASN A 106 -2.58 7.63 -10.80
C ASN A 106 -1.23 8.36 -10.74
N LEU A 107 -0.73 8.76 -11.91
CA LEU A 107 0.45 9.60 -12.07
C LEU A 107 -0.04 10.95 -12.60
N THR A 108 0.25 12.02 -11.88
CA THR A 108 -0.02 13.39 -12.33
C THR A 108 1.30 14.09 -12.64
N ASN A 109 1.43 14.62 -13.85
CA ASN A 109 2.57 15.46 -14.22
C ASN A 109 2.08 16.64 -15.09
N PRO A 110 2.02 17.87 -14.56
CA PRO A 110 1.46 19.01 -15.27
C PRO A 110 2.36 19.52 -16.42
N CYS A 111 3.63 19.11 -16.47
CA CYS A 111 4.63 19.63 -17.41
C CYS A 111 5.07 18.63 -18.48
N MET A 112 4.44 17.46 -18.55
CA MET A 112 4.59 16.59 -19.71
C MET A 112 3.88 17.18 -20.94
N HIS A 113 4.54 17.11 -22.09
CA HIS A 113 4.06 17.62 -23.38
C HIS A 113 2.62 17.17 -23.69
N GLY A 114 1.69 18.12 -23.83
CA GLY A 114 0.27 17.85 -24.13
C GLY A 114 -0.73 18.55 -23.20
N GLY A 115 -0.25 19.08 -22.07
CA GLY A 115 -1.08 19.76 -21.07
C GLY A 115 -1.73 18.77 -20.12
N HIS A 116 -1.48 18.94 -18.82
CA HIS A 116 -2.13 18.22 -17.71
C HIS A 116 -2.44 16.75 -18.00
N TRP A 117 -1.46 15.84 -17.85
CA TRP A 117 -1.82 14.45 -17.63
C TRP A 117 -2.35 14.32 -16.19
N ASP A 118 -3.66 14.51 -16.02
CA ASP A 118 -4.47 13.95 -14.95
C ASP A 118 -5.03 12.63 -15.48
N GLY A 119 -4.15 11.62 -15.52
CA GLY A 119 -4.52 10.32 -16.08
C GLY A 119 -5.62 9.69 -15.24
N SER A 120 -6.60 9.07 -15.91
CA SER A 120 -7.50 8.14 -15.23
C SER A 120 -6.68 7.08 -14.49
N ALA A 121 -7.15 6.62 -13.33
CA ALA A 121 -6.44 5.58 -12.60
C ALA A 121 -6.22 4.35 -13.51
N GLN A 122 -4.96 3.92 -13.59
CA GLN A 122 -4.55 2.74 -14.33
C GLN A 122 -4.52 1.54 -13.39
N TYR A 123 -4.63 0.33 -13.96
CA TYR A 123 -4.44 -0.89 -13.18
C TYR A 123 -3.03 -0.96 -12.60
N TYR A 124 -2.94 -1.44 -11.37
CA TYR A 124 -1.69 -1.63 -10.66
C TYR A 124 -1.68 -3.02 -10.01
N TYR A 125 -0.53 -3.69 -10.06
CA TYR A 125 -0.33 -5.01 -9.50
C TYR A 125 1.16 -5.17 -9.18
N GLN A 126 1.50 -5.14 -7.89
CA GLN A 126 2.88 -5.33 -7.45
C GLN A 126 2.92 -6.23 -6.21
N PRO A 127 3.11 -7.54 -6.40
CA PRO A 127 3.50 -8.43 -5.32
C PRO A 127 4.84 -7.99 -4.73
N GLU A 128 4.92 -7.97 -3.41
CA GLU A 128 6.12 -7.58 -2.67
C GLU A 128 6.47 -8.62 -1.60
N THR A 129 7.76 -8.93 -1.47
CA THR A 129 8.32 -9.65 -0.32
C THR A 129 9.19 -8.71 0.49
N PHE A 130 8.81 -8.52 1.75
CA PHE A 130 9.64 -7.83 2.75
C PHE A 130 10.57 -8.87 3.40
N ALA A 131 11.87 -8.58 3.41
CA ALA A 131 12.89 -9.43 4.02
C ALA A 131 12.64 -9.65 5.52
N GLY A 132 12.04 -8.67 6.19
CA GLY A 132 11.74 -8.69 7.61
C GLY A 132 10.81 -7.54 8.02
N TYR A 133 10.40 -7.52 9.28
CA TYR A 133 9.86 -6.33 9.93
C TYR A 133 10.32 -6.22 11.39
N THR A 134 10.29 -5.02 11.95
CA THR A 134 10.51 -4.77 13.37
C THR A 134 9.41 -3.89 13.96
N MET A 135 9.16 -4.07 15.25
CA MET A 135 8.14 -3.38 16.02
C MET A 135 8.81 -2.57 17.13
N ASP A 136 8.69 -1.24 17.08
CA ASP A 136 9.30 -0.34 18.06
C ASP A 136 8.27 0.67 18.56
N ASN A 137 7.89 0.58 19.84
CA ASN A 137 7.02 1.56 20.51
C ASN A 137 5.72 1.91 19.73
N GLY A 138 5.09 0.92 19.11
CA GLY A 138 3.89 1.16 18.29
C GLY A 138 4.18 1.73 16.90
N SER A 139 5.39 1.53 16.39
CA SER A 139 5.78 1.77 15.00
C SER A 139 6.20 0.46 14.34
N LEU A 140 5.82 0.31 13.07
CA LEU A 140 6.26 -0.78 12.20
C LEU A 140 7.38 -0.28 11.29
N THR A 141 8.46 -1.04 11.19
CA THR A 141 9.48 -0.86 10.14
C THR A 141 9.49 -2.09 9.24
N LEU A 142 9.28 -1.87 7.94
CA LEU A 142 9.37 -2.91 6.91
C LEU A 142 10.76 -2.92 6.29
N ILE A 143 11.41 -4.09 6.29
CA ILE A 143 12.75 -4.28 5.72
C ILE A 143 12.58 -4.82 4.30
N ARG A 144 13.03 -4.07 3.29
CA ARG A 144 13.00 -4.49 1.88
C ARG A 144 14.33 -5.14 1.49
N PHE A 145 14.32 -5.98 0.46
CA PHE A 145 15.56 -6.42 -0.19
C PHE A 145 16.18 -5.24 -0.94
N ASP A 146 17.51 -5.13 -0.86
CA ASP A 146 18.32 -4.12 -1.56
C ASP A 146 18.59 -4.48 -3.02
#